data_AF-A0A968JIP5-F1
#
_entry.id   AF-A0A968JIP5-F1
#
_cell.length_a   1.000
_cell.length_b   1.000
_cell.length_c   1.000
_cell.angle_alpha   90.00
_cell.angle_beta   90.00
_cell.angle_gamma   90.00
#
_symmetry.space_group_name_H-M   'P 1'
#
loop_
_entity.id
_entity.type
_entity.pdbx_description
1 polymer ?
#
loop_
_entity_poly.entity_id
_entity_poly.type
_entity_poly.pdbx_seq_one_letter_code
_entity_poly.pdbx_strand_id
1 'polypeptide(L)'
;MPFNNDGFSCMHPTLSPAGDRLFFASDMPGGFGETDIYMVEKVDNQWSRPINLGPAVNTKGKEAFPFIHDSGVLFLPLLGIRVMATTIFL
;
A
#
# COMPACT_ATOMS: atom_id res chain seq x y z
N MET A 1 2.38 -8.91 12.33
CA MET A 1 1.29 -8.03 11.84
C MET A 1 0.07 -8.91 11.63
N PRO A 2 -1.16 -8.48 11.97
CA PRO A 2 -2.36 -9.33 11.86
C PRO A 2 -2.72 -9.73 10.41
N PHE A 3 -2.08 -9.12 9.42
CA PHE A 3 -2.34 -9.33 7.98
C PHE A 3 -1.21 -10.07 7.24
N ASN A 4 -0.15 -10.51 7.93
CA ASN A 4 0.95 -11.26 7.32
C ASN A 4 0.82 -12.76 7.61
N ASN A 5 0.98 -13.62 6.60
CA ASN A 5 0.97 -15.09 6.73
C ASN A 5 1.76 -15.75 5.60
N ASP A 6 1.86 -17.09 5.61
CA ASP A 6 2.69 -17.86 4.68
C ASP A 6 2.09 -18.06 3.26
N GLY A 7 0.86 -17.59 3.02
CA GLY A 7 0.16 -17.74 1.75
C GLY A 7 0.48 -16.68 0.70
N PHE A 8 1.17 -15.61 1.09
CA PHE A 8 1.57 -14.49 0.24
C PHE A 8 2.70 -13.70 0.89
N SER A 9 3.38 -12.90 0.10
CA SER A 9 4.46 -12.00 0.51
C SER A 9 3.92 -10.63 0.90
N CYS A 10 4.41 -10.06 2.00
CA CYS A 10 4.26 -8.64 2.32
C CYS A 10 5.63 -7.98 2.27
N MET A 11 5.84 -7.04 1.34
CA MET A 11 7.16 -6.54 1.01
C MET A 11 7.21 -5.01 0.99
N HIS A 12 8.41 -4.48 1.22
CA HIS A 12 8.75 -3.06 1.04
C HIS A 12 7.81 -2.09 1.78
N PRO A 13 7.60 -2.25 3.10
CA PRO A 13 6.68 -1.40 3.83
C PRO A 13 7.20 0.04 3.95
N THR A 14 6.29 1.00 3.93
CA THR A 14 6.55 2.41 4.25
C THR A 14 5.42 2.96 5.13
N LEU A 15 5.76 3.72 6.16
CA LEU A 15 4.83 4.22 7.18
C LEU A 15 4.61 5.72 6.97
N SER A 16 3.35 6.15 6.97
CA SER A 16 2.99 7.56 6.89
C SER A 16 3.59 8.38 8.03
N PRO A 17 3.79 9.70 7.85
CA PRO A 17 4.34 10.58 8.89
C PRO A 17 3.55 10.57 10.21
N ALA A 18 2.22 10.45 10.13
CA ALA A 18 1.34 10.35 11.30
C ALA A 18 1.38 8.98 12.00
N GLY A 19 2.05 7.98 11.39
CA GLY A 19 2.14 6.63 11.93
C GLY A 19 0.83 5.83 11.89
N ASP A 20 -0.18 6.33 11.18
CA ASP A 20 -1.53 5.77 11.12
C ASP A 20 -1.82 4.99 9.83
N ARG A 21 -0.97 5.09 8.81
CA ARG A 21 -1.09 4.34 7.56
C ARG A 21 0.22 3.64 7.18
N LEU A 22 0.14 2.35 6.88
CA LEU A 22 1.26 1.57 6.35
C LEU A 22 0.93 1.11 4.93
N PHE A 23 1.82 1.40 3.99
CA PHE A 23 1.73 0.96 2.60
C PHE A 23 2.76 -0.12 2.33
N PHE A 24 2.43 -1.13 1.54
CA PHE A 24 3.32 -2.24 1.22
C PHE A 24 2.90 -2.91 -0.08
N ALA A 25 3.82 -3.65 -0.69
CA ALA A 25 3.56 -4.47 -1.87
C ALA A 25 3.20 -5.91 -1.46
N SER A 26 2.30 -6.57 -2.19
CA SER A 26 1.92 -7.95 -1.93
C SER A 26 1.36 -8.67 -3.16
N ASP A 27 1.58 -9.98 -3.24
CA ASP A 27 0.96 -10.94 -4.17
C ASP A 27 -0.29 -11.61 -3.54
N MET A 28 -0.97 -10.93 -2.62
CA MET A 28 -2.25 -11.36 -2.06
C MET A 28 -3.24 -11.76 -3.19
N PRO A 29 -3.95 -12.90 -3.06
CA PRO A 29 -4.93 -13.34 -4.06
C PRO A 29 -6.03 -12.31 -4.31
N GLY A 30 -6.46 -12.19 -5.57
CA GLY A 30 -7.52 -11.26 -5.98
C GLY A 30 -7.03 -9.85 -6.33
N GLY A 31 -5.72 -9.64 -6.38
CA GLY A 31 -5.09 -8.42 -6.92
C GLY A 31 -5.22 -8.25 -8.44
N PHE A 32 -4.66 -7.14 -8.95
CA PHE A 32 -4.69 -6.73 -10.34
C PHE A 32 -3.49 -7.25 -11.15
N GLY A 33 -2.32 -7.33 -10.52
CA GLY A 33 -1.08 -7.75 -11.14
C GLY A 33 -0.40 -8.94 -10.46
N GLU A 34 0.90 -9.06 -10.71
CA GLU A 34 1.78 -10.01 -10.02
C GLU A 34 2.01 -9.58 -8.56
N THR A 35 2.15 -8.28 -8.31
CA THR A 35 2.13 -7.68 -6.97
C THR A 35 1.41 -6.34 -7.01
N ASP A 36 0.64 -6.03 -5.98
CA ASP A 36 -0.12 -4.78 -5.86
C ASP A 36 0.32 -3.99 -4.61
N ILE A 37 0.06 -2.69 -4.61
CA ILE A 37 0.14 -1.84 -3.42
C ILE A 37 -1.14 -1.95 -2.60
N TYR A 38 -0.95 -2.30 -1.33
CA TYR A 38 -1.96 -2.34 -0.29
C TYR A 38 -1.67 -1.28 0.78
N MET A 39 -2.73 -0.91 1.50
CA MET A 39 -2.66 -0.01 2.66
C MET A 39 -3.40 -0.62 3.85
N VAL A 40 -2.88 -0.42 5.05
CA VAL A 40 -3.59 -0.67 6.31
C VAL A 40 -3.60 0.60 7.15
N GLU A 41 -4.71 0.83 7.84
CA GLU A 41 -4.88 1.95 8.77
C GLU A 41 -4.75 1.47 10.22
N LYS A 42 -4.25 2.33 11.10
CA LYS A 42 -4.16 2.10 12.53
C LYS A 42 -5.28 2.85 13.24
N VAL A 43 -6.25 2.12 13.77
CA VAL A 43 -7.38 2.66 14.54
C VAL A 43 -7.36 2.03 15.92
N ASP A 44 -7.43 2.85 16.98
CA ASP A 44 -7.39 2.38 18.38
C ASP A 44 -6.24 1.41 18.67
N ASN A 45 -5.06 1.74 18.13
CA ASN A 45 -3.83 0.95 18.23
C ASN A 45 -3.88 -0.45 17.56
N GLN A 46 -4.87 -0.70 16.70
CA GLN A 46 -5.01 -1.93 15.92
C GLN A 46 -4.91 -1.65 14.43
N TRP A 47 -4.24 -2.54 13.71
CA TRP A 47 -4.15 -2.45 12.25
C TRP A 47 -5.38 -3.05 11.59
N SER A 48 -5.92 -2.36 10.59
CA SER A 48 -7.03 -2.83 9.76
C SER A 48 -6.64 -4.04 8.92
N ARG A 49 -7.62 -4.60 8.20
CA ARG A 49 -7.34 -5.50 7.07
C ARG A 49 -6.69 -4.73 5.92
N PRO A 50 -5.85 -5.38 5.09
CA PRO A 50 -5.29 -4.78 3.89
C PRO A 50 -6.36 -4.29 2.92
N ILE A 51 -6.15 -3.09 2.40
CA ILE A 51 -6.99 -2.44 1.38
C ILE A 51 -6.16 -2.30 0.11
N ASN A 52 -6.58 -2.93 -0.98
CA ASN A 52 -5.93 -2.77 -2.29
C ASN A 52 -6.21 -1.35 -2.82
N LEU A 53 -5.18 -0.62 -3.27
CA LEU A 53 -5.33 0.77 -3.73
C LEU A 53 -6.00 0.92 -5.11
N GLY A 54 -6.40 -0.19 -5.72
CA GLY A 54 -7.21 -0.20 -6.93
C GLY A 54 -6.42 0.08 -8.22
N PRO A 55 -7.11 0.08 -9.37
CA PRO A 55 -6.50 0.07 -10.70
C PRO A 55 -5.89 1.43 -11.12
N ALA A 56 -6.12 2.49 -10.35
CA ALA A 56 -5.42 3.77 -10.54
C ALA A 56 -3.97 3.72 -10.05
N VAL A 57 -3.65 2.75 -9.19
CA VAL A 57 -2.34 2.55 -8.57
C VAL A 57 -1.70 1.27 -9.08
N ASN A 58 -2.48 0.19 -9.12
CA ASN A 58 -2.01 -1.15 -9.44
C ASN A 58 -2.24 -1.47 -10.91
N THR A 59 -1.26 -2.08 -11.55
CA THR A 59 -1.32 -2.47 -12.96
C THR A 59 -1.43 -3.99 -13.07
N LYS A 60 -1.29 -4.52 -14.29
CA LYS A 60 -1.12 -5.97 -14.48
C LYS A 60 0.30 -6.45 -14.16
N GLY A 61 1.22 -5.53 -13.87
CA GLY A 61 2.64 -5.79 -13.64
C GLY A 61 2.96 -6.08 -12.18
N LYS A 62 4.18 -5.70 -11.77
CA LYS A 62 4.67 -5.84 -10.39
C LYS A 62 4.77 -4.47 -9.77
N GLU A 63 3.87 -4.06 -8.90
CA GLU A 63 4.09 -2.87 -8.10
C GLU A 63 4.93 -3.19 -6.86
N ALA A 64 5.97 -2.38 -6.60
CA ALA A 64 6.91 -2.60 -5.51
C ALA A 64 7.52 -1.28 -5.02
N PHE A 65 8.18 -1.33 -3.86
CA PHE A 65 8.93 -0.22 -3.25
C PHE A 65 8.13 1.08 -3.07
N PRO A 66 6.93 1.05 -2.44
CA PRO A 66 6.26 2.28 -2.07
C PRO A 66 7.13 3.11 -1.14
N PHE A 67 7.13 4.43 -1.35
CA PHE A 67 7.81 5.39 -0.50
C PHE A 67 6.86 6.53 -0.18
N ILE A 68 6.61 6.78 1.11
CA ILE A 68 5.86 7.96 1.54
C ILE A 68 6.81 9.04 2.02
N HIS A 69 6.66 10.23 1.46
CA HIS A 69 7.40 11.41 1.88
C HIS A 69 6.78 12.03 3.14
N ASP A 70 7.53 12.84 3.87
CA ASP A 70 7.08 13.56 5.07
C ASP A 70 5.87 14.47 4.84
N SER A 71 5.63 14.86 3.58
CA SER A 71 4.43 15.60 3.17
C SER A 71 3.17 14.73 3.02
N GLY A 72 3.28 13.42 3.22
CA GLY A 72 2.19 12.45 3.02
C GLY A 72 1.99 12.02 1.56
N VAL A 73 2.85 12.43 0.63
CA VAL A 73 2.75 12.00 -0.79
C VAL A 73 3.36 10.62 -0.96
N LEU A 74 2.62 9.70 -1.59
CA LEU A 74 3.06 8.35 -1.91
C LEU A 74 3.70 8.32 -3.30
N PHE A 75 4.93 7.84 -3.37
CA PHE A 75 5.69 7.66 -4.60
C PHE A 75 5.81 6.18 -4.93
N LEU A 76 5.62 5.86 -6.21
CA LEU A 76 5.74 4.52 -6.75
C LEU A 76 6.79 4.53 -7.88
N PRO A 77 7.93 3.83 -7.71
CA PRO A 77 9.06 3.96 -8.62
C PRO A 77 8.81 3.41 -10.03
N LEU A 78 7.77 2.60 -10.23
CA LEU A 78 7.59 1.86 -11.49
C LEU A 78 6.80 2.58 -12.58
N LEU A 79 6.28 3.78 -12.31
CA LEU A 79 5.48 4.49 -13.31
C LEU A 79 5.81 5.99 -13.46
N GLY A 80 6.67 6.57 -12.61
CA GLY A 80 6.78 8.04 -12.54
C GLY A 80 5.45 8.73 -12.20
N ILE A 81 4.42 7.96 -11.83
CA ILE A 81 3.09 8.44 -11.43
C ILE A 81 3.17 8.81 -9.95
N ARG A 82 2.83 10.07 -9.66
CA ARG A 82 2.68 10.61 -8.30
C ARG A 82 1.22 10.40 -7.89
N VAL A 83 0.98 9.62 -6.84
CA VAL A 83 -0.36 9.50 -6.26
C VAL A 83 -0.39 10.34 -5.00
N MET A 84 -1.16 11.43 -5.00
CA MET A 84 -1.35 12.23 -3.79
C MET A 84 -2.26 11.48 -2.84
N ALA A 85 -1.75 11.05 -1.68
CA ALA A 85 -2.51 10.30 -0.69
C ALA A 85 -3.47 11.17 0.16
N THR A 86 -3.98 12.29 -0.40
CA THR A 86 -4.70 13.30 0.39
C THR A 86 -6.21 13.36 0.15
N THR A 87 -6.80 12.55 -0.74
CA THR A 87 -8.27 12.50 -0.81
C THR A 87 -8.77 11.11 -1.21
N ILE A 88 -8.95 10.24 -0.21
CA ILE A 88 -9.99 9.21 -0.24
C ILE A 88 -10.76 9.38 1.06
N PHE A 89 -11.76 10.26 1.03
CA PHE A 89 -12.89 10.24 1.94
C PHE A 89 -14.15 10.31 1.08
N LEU A 90 -14.93 9.22 1.18
CA LEU A 90 -16.23 8.92 0.54
C LEU A 90 -16.20 8.54 -0.95
#